data_AF-A0A3E4U7I5-F1
#
_entry.id   AF-A0A3E4U7I5-F1
#
_cell.length_a   1.000
_cell.length_b   1.000
_cell.length_c   1.000
_cell.angle_alpha   90.00
_cell.angle_beta   90.00
_cell.angle_gamma   90.00
#
_symmetry.space_group_name_H-M   'P 1'
#
loop_
_entity.id
_entity.type
_entity.pdbx_description
1 polymer ?
#
loop_
_entity_poly.entity_id
_entity_poly.type
_entity_poly.pdbx_seq_one_letter_code
_entity_poly.pdbx_strand_id
1 'polypeptide(L)'
;MDLYDIHCHLIPGVDDGSQTMEESLEAMKLEYEEGVRHIICTSHFSADCEAGYASKLQEGFEQLKARLKETPYGAEMRLHLGNELMYSESLLECLDEGRAWTMAGSYYILVEFLPSVRYEELYKGLRRLASGGYTPILAHMERYRCLYKQTDRLDELRDLGICLQVNGASLFGGVFDSASAVVRKLCKSGRIHFLGTDSHGTHYRKPQIKKAAAWIHDNCPAPVAEGILCGNPMAVLEDKLF
;
A
#
# COMPACT_ATOMS: atom_id res chain seq x y z
N MET A 1 11.22 -11.65 -12.45
CA MET A 1 11.01 -10.29 -11.94
C MET A 1 10.41 -10.45 -10.58
N ASP A 2 11.04 -9.88 -9.57
CA ASP A 2 10.53 -9.92 -8.21
C ASP A 2 9.29 -9.03 -8.13
N LEU A 3 8.22 -9.51 -7.49
CA LEU A 3 7.05 -8.70 -7.21
C LEU A 3 7.15 -8.08 -5.81
N TYR A 4 6.56 -6.91 -5.69
CA TYR A 4 6.49 -6.13 -4.48
C TYR A 4 5.04 -6.02 -4.05
N ASP A 5 4.78 -6.23 -2.76
CA ASP A 5 3.52 -5.82 -2.15
C ASP A 5 3.79 -4.68 -1.17
N ILE A 6 3.28 -3.50 -1.48
CA ILE A 6 3.49 -2.30 -0.68
C ILE A 6 2.35 -2.00 0.28
N HIS A 7 1.31 -2.84 0.34
CA HIS A 7 0.15 -2.60 1.18
C HIS A 7 -0.43 -3.93 1.66
N CYS A 8 -0.24 -4.26 2.95
CA CYS A 8 -0.79 -5.46 3.56
C CYS A 8 -0.83 -5.37 5.11
N HIS A 9 -1.70 -6.16 5.73
CA HIS A 9 -1.97 -6.19 7.18
C HIS A 9 -1.58 -7.56 7.75
N LEU A 10 -0.27 -7.83 7.76
CA LEU A 10 0.28 -9.14 8.11
C LEU A 10 0.98 -9.16 9.49
N ILE A 11 1.06 -8.04 10.21
CA ILE A 11 1.66 -8.01 11.55
C ILE A 11 0.63 -8.54 12.55
N PRO A 12 0.93 -9.61 13.30
CA PRO A 12 -0.07 -10.33 14.06
C PRO A 12 -0.62 -9.51 15.23
N GLY A 13 -1.94 -9.41 15.30
CA GLY A 13 -2.70 -8.87 16.43
C GLY A 13 -2.57 -7.36 16.61
N VAL A 14 -2.11 -6.61 15.61
CA VAL A 14 -1.97 -5.14 15.68
C VAL A 14 -3.23 -4.41 15.22
N ASP A 15 -3.86 -4.90 14.16
CA ASP A 15 -5.08 -4.35 13.57
C ASP A 15 -6.07 -5.48 13.18
N ASP A 16 -6.93 -5.23 12.21
CA ASP A 16 -7.93 -6.17 11.70
C ASP A 16 -7.39 -7.16 10.65
N GLY A 17 -6.08 -7.16 10.43
CA GLY A 17 -5.38 -8.17 9.63
C GLY A 17 -5.17 -9.50 10.35
N SER A 18 -3.98 -10.07 10.17
CA SER A 18 -3.62 -11.35 10.80
C SER A 18 -3.64 -11.25 12.33
N GLN A 19 -4.20 -12.23 13.03
CA GLN A 19 -4.34 -12.20 14.49
C GLN A 19 -3.28 -13.02 15.20
N THR A 20 -2.69 -14.01 14.53
CA THR A 20 -1.66 -14.90 15.09
C THR A 20 -0.42 -14.99 14.20
N MET A 21 0.70 -15.39 14.79
CA MET A 21 1.96 -15.59 14.05
C MET A 21 1.80 -16.66 12.95
N GLU A 22 1.05 -17.71 13.24
CA GLU A 22 0.76 -18.80 12.30
C GLU A 22 -0.02 -18.30 11.09
N GLU A 23 -1.07 -17.49 11.30
CA GLU A 23 -1.83 -16.86 10.22
C GLU A 23 -0.96 -15.92 9.38
N SER A 24 -0.13 -15.10 10.02
CA SER A 24 0.81 -14.20 9.32
C SER A 24 1.78 -14.98 8.43
N LEU A 25 2.37 -16.07 8.94
CA LEU A 25 3.29 -16.90 8.16
C LEU A 25 2.56 -17.63 7.02
N GLU A 26 1.35 -18.12 7.23
CA GLU A 26 0.54 -18.72 6.17
C GLU A 26 0.23 -17.69 5.07
N ALA A 27 -0.12 -16.47 5.43
CA ALA A 27 -0.34 -15.39 4.46
C ALA A 27 0.95 -15.04 3.71
N MET A 28 2.10 -14.96 4.38
CA MET A 28 3.39 -14.72 3.71
C MET A 28 3.78 -15.86 2.77
N LYS A 29 3.39 -17.10 3.07
CA LYS A 29 3.57 -18.22 2.15
C LYS A 29 2.75 -18.00 0.87
N LEU A 30 1.51 -17.53 0.99
CA LEU A 30 0.68 -17.20 -0.18
C LEU A 30 1.28 -16.04 -0.99
N GLU A 31 1.78 -14.98 -0.35
CA GLU A 31 2.52 -13.91 -1.03
C GLU A 31 3.71 -14.46 -1.84
N TYR A 32 4.50 -15.35 -1.22
CA TYR A 32 5.63 -16.00 -1.89
C TYR A 32 5.21 -16.84 -3.10
N GLU A 33 4.11 -17.60 -2.98
CA GLU A 33 3.52 -18.40 -4.06
C GLU A 33 2.93 -17.54 -5.20
N GLU A 34 2.45 -16.34 -4.87
CA GLU A 34 2.04 -15.31 -5.83
C GLU A 34 3.24 -14.63 -6.52
N GLY A 35 4.47 -14.88 -6.06
CA GLY A 35 5.71 -14.38 -6.65
C GLY A 35 6.27 -13.12 -5.96
N VAL A 36 5.69 -12.70 -4.84
CA VAL A 36 6.18 -11.58 -4.05
C VAL A 36 7.48 -11.96 -3.35
N ARG A 37 8.42 -11.02 -3.34
CA ARG A 37 9.72 -11.14 -2.66
C ARG A 37 9.99 -9.98 -1.71
N HIS A 38 9.32 -8.86 -1.91
CA HIS A 38 9.41 -7.70 -1.02
C HIS A 38 8.02 -7.33 -0.52
N ILE A 39 7.89 -7.18 0.80
CA ILE A 39 6.65 -6.79 1.46
C ILE A 39 6.92 -5.58 2.34
N ILE A 40 6.11 -4.53 2.20
CA ILE A 40 5.98 -3.47 3.19
C ILE A 40 4.71 -3.77 3.98
N CYS A 41 4.86 -4.15 5.25
CA CYS A 41 3.72 -4.35 6.15
C CYS A 41 3.21 -2.99 6.60
N THR A 42 1.93 -2.70 6.35
CA THR A 42 1.33 -1.38 6.48
C THR A 42 0.11 -1.43 7.40
N SER A 43 0.28 -1.96 8.61
CA SER A 43 -0.83 -2.00 9.58
C SER A 43 -1.43 -0.63 9.82
N HIS A 44 -2.73 -0.58 10.10
CA HIS A 44 -3.46 0.68 10.28
C HIS A 44 -2.88 1.51 11.42
N PHE A 45 -2.74 2.81 11.19
CA PHE A 45 -2.43 3.80 12.20
C PHE A 45 -3.44 4.94 12.17
N SER A 46 -3.86 5.41 13.33
CA SER A 46 -4.60 6.66 13.50
C SER A 46 -4.03 7.45 14.67
N ALA A 47 -4.19 8.77 14.64
CA ALA A 47 -3.68 9.64 15.72
C ALA A 47 -4.29 9.31 17.10
N ASP A 48 -5.47 8.69 17.11
CA ASP A 48 -6.23 8.26 18.28
C ASP A 48 -5.92 6.82 18.71
N CYS A 49 -4.87 6.19 18.16
CA CYS A 49 -4.49 4.82 18.50
C CYS A 49 -4.21 4.66 20.01
N GLU A 50 -4.40 3.43 20.50
CA GLU A 50 -4.17 3.10 21.92
C GLU A 50 -2.72 3.35 22.35
N ALA A 51 -2.54 3.66 23.64
CA ALA A 51 -1.21 3.76 24.23
C ALA A 51 -0.45 2.44 24.07
N GLY A 52 0.81 2.52 23.62
CA GLY A 52 1.66 1.35 23.37
C GLY A 52 1.52 0.75 21.97
N TYR A 53 0.69 1.31 21.08
CA TYR A 53 0.60 0.91 19.66
C TYR A 53 1.99 0.78 19.01
N ALA A 54 2.82 1.82 19.15
CA ALA A 54 4.14 1.87 18.53
C ALA A 54 5.04 0.70 18.97
N SER A 55 5.13 0.45 20.28
CA SER A 55 5.89 -0.69 20.81
C SER A 55 5.34 -2.02 20.30
N LYS A 56 4.02 -2.19 20.33
CA LYS A 56 3.35 -3.42 19.87
C LYS A 56 3.60 -3.70 18.39
N LEU A 57 3.51 -2.68 17.53
CA LEU A 57 3.79 -2.77 16.11
C LEU A 57 5.25 -3.17 15.86
N GLN A 58 6.20 -2.45 16.47
CA GLN A 58 7.63 -2.71 16.28
C GLN A 58 8.03 -4.10 16.78
N GLU A 59 7.57 -4.51 17.97
CA GLU A 59 7.84 -5.83 18.52
C GLU A 59 7.22 -6.94 17.66
N GLY A 60 5.96 -6.78 17.25
CA GLY A 60 5.28 -7.73 16.37
C GLY A 60 5.97 -7.88 15.02
N PHE A 61 6.43 -6.77 14.43
CA PHE A 61 7.19 -6.77 13.19
C PHE A 61 8.53 -7.51 13.32
N GLU A 62 9.32 -7.23 14.36
CA GLU A 62 10.61 -7.90 14.55
C GLU A 62 10.45 -9.40 14.84
N GLN A 63 9.43 -9.79 15.61
CA GLN A 63 9.10 -11.20 15.84
C GLN A 63 8.70 -11.90 14.53
N LEU A 64 7.83 -11.27 13.74
CA LEU A 64 7.40 -11.80 12.45
C LEU A 64 8.57 -11.96 11.48
N LYS A 65 9.46 -10.98 11.42
CA LYS A 65 10.68 -11.02 10.62
C LYS A 65 11.65 -12.12 11.06
N ALA A 66 11.79 -12.34 12.36
CA ALA A 66 12.61 -13.43 12.89
C ALA A 66 12.01 -14.79 12.52
N ARG A 67 10.71 -14.97 12.73
CA ARG A 67 9.98 -16.22 12.44
C ARG A 67 9.92 -16.53 10.96
N LEU A 68 9.80 -15.52 10.10
CA LEU A 68 9.84 -15.69 8.65
C LEU A 68 11.18 -16.30 8.21
N LYS A 69 12.32 -15.86 8.77
CA LYS A 69 13.65 -16.38 8.40
C LYS A 69 13.82 -17.88 8.69
N GLU A 70 13.03 -18.44 9.60
CA GLU A 70 13.06 -19.85 9.96
C GLU A 70 12.21 -20.72 9.00
N THR A 71 11.43 -20.11 8.11
CA THR A 71 10.63 -20.85 7.13
C THR A 71 11.45 -21.24 5.90
N PRO A 72 11.03 -22.26 5.13
CA PRO A 72 11.74 -22.68 3.92
C PRO A 72 11.84 -21.62 2.81
N TYR A 73 10.96 -20.61 2.81
CA TYR A 73 10.87 -19.58 1.78
C TYR A 73 11.34 -18.20 2.27
N GLY A 74 11.53 -18.03 3.58
CA GLY A 74 11.86 -16.72 4.18
C GLY A 74 13.20 -16.15 3.76
N ALA A 75 14.16 -16.99 3.35
CA ALA A 75 15.47 -16.52 2.85
C ALA A 75 15.36 -15.69 1.56
N GLU A 76 14.31 -15.90 0.76
CA GLU A 76 14.03 -15.16 -0.47
C GLU A 76 13.15 -13.93 -0.25
N MET A 77 12.57 -13.77 0.95
CA MET A 77 11.65 -12.66 1.23
C MET A 77 12.34 -11.54 2.01
N ARG A 78 11.90 -10.31 1.78
CA ARG A 78 12.33 -9.11 2.48
C ARG A 78 11.13 -8.38 3.05
N LEU A 79 11.15 -8.18 4.36
CA LEU A 79 10.12 -7.48 5.11
C LEU A 79 10.59 -6.09 5.48
N HIS A 80 9.70 -5.13 5.26
CA HIS A 80 9.85 -3.72 5.59
C HIS A 80 8.64 -3.29 6.42
N LEU A 81 8.86 -2.31 7.29
CA LEU A 81 7.80 -1.75 8.13
C LEU A 81 7.30 -0.44 7.52
N GLY A 82 6.00 -0.21 7.63
CA GLY A 82 5.31 1.03 7.34
C GLY A 82 3.95 1.03 8.02
N ASN A 83 3.15 2.06 7.76
CA ASN A 83 1.75 2.11 8.17
C ASN A 83 0.87 2.49 7.00
N GLU A 84 -0.37 2.00 7.02
CA GLU A 84 -1.48 2.68 6.37
C GLU A 84 -1.99 3.76 7.33
N LEU A 85 -1.74 5.02 6.98
CA LEU A 85 -2.01 6.17 7.85
C LEU A 85 -3.40 6.73 7.56
N MET A 86 -4.33 6.57 8.50
CA MET A 86 -5.59 7.31 8.47
C MET A 86 -5.31 8.81 8.63
N TYR A 87 -5.68 9.60 7.63
CA TYR A 87 -5.43 11.04 7.67
C TYR A 87 -6.12 11.72 8.86
N SER A 88 -5.35 12.57 9.54
CA SER A 88 -5.85 13.57 10.50
C SER A 88 -4.93 14.80 10.48
N GLU A 89 -5.38 15.91 11.06
CA GLU A 89 -4.58 17.14 11.13
C GLU A 89 -3.28 16.98 11.96
N SER A 90 -3.29 16.04 12.91
CA SER A 90 -2.16 15.70 13.78
C SER A 90 -1.22 14.64 13.20
N LEU A 91 -1.50 14.10 12.00
CA LEU A 91 -0.71 13.02 11.42
C LEU A 91 0.77 13.40 11.22
N LEU A 92 1.05 14.66 10.83
CA LEU A 92 2.44 15.14 10.70
C LEU A 92 3.19 15.10 12.04
N GLU A 93 2.55 15.56 13.11
CA GLU A 93 3.13 15.51 14.46
C GLU A 93 3.39 14.06 14.89
N CYS A 94 2.47 13.14 14.58
CA CYS A 94 2.66 11.71 14.86
C CYS A 94 3.88 11.12 14.15
N LEU A 95 4.14 11.53 12.91
CA LEU A 95 5.31 11.10 12.14
C LEU A 95 6.60 11.70 12.73
N ASP A 96 6.60 12.99 13.05
CA ASP A 96 7.76 13.69 13.62
C ASP A 96 8.15 13.16 15.01
N GLU A 97 7.16 12.75 15.82
CA GLU A 97 7.35 12.11 17.13
C GLU A 97 7.77 10.64 17.04
N GLY A 98 7.77 10.03 15.84
CA GLY A 98 8.05 8.62 15.65
C GLY A 98 6.96 7.69 16.20
N ARG A 99 5.71 8.17 16.30
CA ARG A 99 4.55 7.35 16.68
C ARG A 99 3.99 6.54 15.52
N ALA A 100 4.32 6.93 14.29
CA ALA A 100 3.90 6.31 13.04
C ALA A 100 5.11 6.06 12.13
N TRP A 101 4.98 5.11 11.21
CA TRP A 101 6.03 4.69 10.29
C TRP A 101 5.76 5.12 8.86
N THR A 102 6.79 5.66 8.22
CA THR A 102 6.83 5.83 6.78
C THR A 102 7.09 4.51 6.07
N MET A 103 6.93 4.48 4.75
CA MET A 103 7.11 3.29 3.93
C MET A 103 8.59 2.88 3.89
N ALA A 104 8.93 1.80 4.59
CA ALA A 104 10.30 1.26 4.64
C ALA A 104 11.36 2.27 5.14
N GLY A 105 10.96 3.25 5.95
CA GLY A 105 11.87 4.30 6.46
C GLY A 105 12.24 5.38 5.43
N SER A 106 11.58 5.42 4.27
CA SER A 106 11.74 6.46 3.26
C SER A 106 10.90 7.70 3.58
N TYR A 107 10.93 8.72 2.72
CA TYR A 107 10.00 9.87 2.79
C TYR A 107 8.61 9.56 2.23
N TYR A 108 8.37 8.36 1.70
CA TYR A 108 7.04 7.96 1.23
C TYR A 108 6.12 7.57 2.39
N ILE A 109 4.86 7.96 2.32
CA ILE A 109 3.84 7.58 3.32
C ILE A 109 2.61 7.03 2.62
N LEU A 110 2.09 5.89 3.07
CA LEU A 110 0.82 5.35 2.59
C LEU A 110 -0.31 5.96 3.42
N VAL A 111 -1.22 6.67 2.77
CA VAL A 111 -2.24 7.48 3.44
C VAL A 111 -3.62 7.08 2.94
N GLU A 112 -4.54 6.92 3.86
CA GLU A 112 -5.95 6.67 3.57
C GLU A 112 -6.86 7.74 4.17
N PHE A 113 -8.08 7.77 3.64
CA PHE A 113 -9.18 8.58 4.14
C PHE A 113 -10.43 7.73 4.23
N LEU A 114 -11.48 8.25 4.88
CA LEU A 114 -12.80 7.65 4.74
C LEU A 114 -13.25 7.67 3.26
N PRO A 115 -13.85 6.58 2.72
CA PRO A 115 -14.26 6.51 1.31
C PRO A 115 -15.22 7.63 0.86
N SER A 116 -15.92 8.25 1.81
CA SER A 116 -16.86 9.36 1.59
C SER A 116 -16.22 10.75 1.67
N VAL A 117 -14.89 10.85 1.87
CA VAL A 117 -14.17 12.12 1.97
C VAL A 117 -14.47 13.03 0.79
N ARG A 118 -14.65 14.32 1.08
CA ARG A 118 -14.83 15.33 0.03
C ARG A 118 -13.50 15.59 -0.65
N TYR A 119 -13.52 15.85 -1.95
CA TYR A 119 -12.29 16.10 -2.70
C TYR A 119 -11.48 17.26 -2.11
N GLU A 120 -12.15 18.35 -1.69
CA GLU A 120 -11.48 19.51 -1.10
C GLU A 120 -10.70 19.16 0.18
N GLU A 121 -11.19 18.21 0.96
CA GLU A 121 -10.57 17.75 2.20
C GLU A 121 -9.39 16.82 1.91
N LEU A 122 -9.61 15.83 1.04
CA LEU A 122 -8.56 14.92 0.57
C LEU A 122 -7.39 15.69 -0.05
N TYR A 123 -7.68 16.64 -0.95
CA TYR A 123 -6.67 17.46 -1.62
C TYR A 123 -5.88 18.32 -0.62
N LYS A 124 -6.57 18.98 0.32
CA LYS A 124 -5.90 19.78 1.37
C LYS A 124 -5.01 18.93 2.25
N GLY A 125 -5.48 17.74 2.67
CA GLY A 125 -4.72 16.84 3.52
C GLY A 125 -3.46 16.32 2.84
N LEU A 126 -3.59 15.82 1.61
CA LEU A 126 -2.46 15.37 0.82
C LEU A 126 -1.46 16.50 0.54
N ARG A 127 -1.94 17.71 0.20
CA ARG A 127 -1.08 18.87 0.02
C ARG A 127 -0.33 19.24 1.30
N ARG A 128 -0.99 19.19 2.47
CA ARG A 128 -0.38 19.46 3.77
C ARG A 128 0.77 18.48 4.04
N LEU A 129 0.53 17.20 3.82
CA LEU A 129 1.55 16.16 3.96
C LEU A 129 2.73 16.35 3.01
N ALA A 130 2.46 16.64 1.73
CA ALA A 130 3.49 16.94 0.73
C ALA A 130 4.32 18.18 1.11
N SER A 131 3.66 19.23 1.61
CA SER A 131 4.34 20.45 2.08
C SER A 131 5.16 20.22 3.35
N GLY A 132 4.85 19.15 4.10
CA GLY A 132 5.62 18.67 5.26
C GLY A 132 6.89 17.89 4.89
N GLY A 133 7.18 17.71 3.59
CA GLY A 133 8.39 17.03 3.12
C GLY A 133 8.22 15.54 2.84
N TYR A 134 7.01 14.99 2.95
CA TYR A 134 6.72 13.60 2.61
C TYR A 134 6.24 13.46 1.16
N THR A 135 6.31 12.25 0.61
CA THR A 135 5.69 11.88 -0.67
C THR A 135 4.48 10.98 -0.42
N PRO A 136 3.25 11.52 -0.42
CA PRO A 136 2.07 10.72 -0.12
C PRO A 136 1.75 9.74 -1.25
N ILE A 137 1.49 8.49 -0.86
CA ILE A 137 0.88 7.44 -1.66
C ILE A 137 -0.56 7.32 -1.18
N LEU A 138 -1.52 7.73 -2.01
CA LEU A 138 -2.94 7.56 -1.70
C LEU A 138 -3.33 6.09 -1.86
N ALA A 139 -3.61 5.44 -0.73
CA ALA A 139 -4.03 4.05 -0.65
C ALA A 139 -5.34 3.81 -1.39
N HIS A 140 -5.46 2.65 -2.05
CA HIS A 140 -6.68 2.14 -2.73
C HIS A 140 -7.55 3.23 -3.35
N MET A 141 -6.94 4.06 -4.20
CA MET A 141 -7.54 5.28 -4.76
C MET A 141 -8.93 5.06 -5.39
N GLU A 142 -9.19 3.84 -5.87
CA GLU A 142 -10.45 3.41 -6.46
C GLU A 142 -11.64 3.43 -5.49
N ARG A 143 -11.38 3.49 -4.17
CA ARG A 143 -12.44 3.55 -3.14
C ARG A 143 -13.03 4.95 -2.98
N TYR A 144 -12.31 6.00 -3.38
CA TYR A 144 -12.77 7.37 -3.19
C TYR A 144 -13.76 7.79 -4.28
N ARG A 145 -15.03 7.95 -3.89
CA ARG A 145 -16.11 8.40 -4.80
C ARG A 145 -15.79 9.74 -5.46
N CYS A 146 -15.04 10.59 -4.77
CA CYS A 146 -14.66 11.90 -5.26
C CYS A 146 -13.61 11.85 -6.39
N LEU A 147 -12.95 10.71 -6.63
CA LEU A 147 -11.98 10.52 -7.71
C LEU A 147 -12.56 9.71 -8.89
N TYR A 148 -13.69 9.03 -8.69
CA TYR A 148 -14.29 8.18 -9.72
C TYR A 148 -14.66 8.98 -10.99
N LYS A 149 -14.01 8.63 -12.11
CA LYS A 149 -14.15 9.31 -13.42
C LYS A 149 -13.81 10.81 -13.43
N GLN A 150 -13.08 11.29 -12.43
CA GLN A 150 -12.66 12.69 -12.32
C GLN A 150 -11.20 12.88 -12.74
N THR A 151 -10.93 12.87 -14.05
CA THR A 151 -9.55 12.93 -14.57
C THR A 151 -8.82 14.20 -14.12
N ASP A 152 -9.49 15.35 -14.12
CA ASP A 152 -8.90 16.64 -13.72
C ASP A 152 -8.39 16.61 -12.28
N ARG A 153 -9.13 15.95 -11.37
CA ARG A 153 -8.73 15.76 -9.98
C ARG A 153 -7.49 14.87 -9.86
N LEU A 154 -7.38 13.84 -10.69
CA LEU A 154 -6.20 12.99 -10.73
C LEU A 154 -4.97 13.74 -11.27
N ASP A 155 -5.18 14.65 -12.22
CA ASP A 155 -4.12 15.54 -12.73
C ASP A 155 -3.65 16.53 -11.65
N GLU A 156 -4.57 17.14 -10.91
CA GLU A 156 -4.23 18.01 -9.78
C GLU A 156 -3.42 17.29 -8.69
N LEU A 157 -3.80 16.05 -8.35
CA LEU A 157 -3.03 15.23 -7.39
C LEU A 157 -1.64 14.88 -7.93
N ARG A 158 -1.52 14.53 -9.21
CA ARG A 158 -0.22 14.27 -9.84
C ARG A 158 0.68 15.52 -9.81
N ASP A 159 0.13 16.70 -10.10
CA ASP A 159 0.90 17.95 -10.14
C ASP A 159 1.41 18.36 -8.75
N LEU A 160 0.80 17.84 -7.68
CA LEU A 160 1.31 17.93 -6.30
C LEU A 160 2.36 16.87 -5.94
N GLY A 161 2.70 15.95 -6.84
CA GLY A 161 3.60 14.83 -6.57
C GLY A 161 2.96 13.69 -5.78
N ILE A 162 1.62 13.61 -5.74
CA ILE A 162 0.92 12.52 -5.05
C ILE A 162 0.95 11.26 -5.90
N CYS A 163 1.41 10.16 -5.31
CA CYS A 163 1.36 8.85 -5.92
C CYS A 163 0.02 8.16 -5.63
N LEU A 164 -0.36 7.23 -6.51
CA LEU A 164 -1.65 6.54 -6.45
C LEU A 164 -1.42 5.02 -6.40
N GLN A 165 -1.98 4.37 -5.39
CA GLN A 165 -1.99 2.93 -5.24
C GLN A 165 -3.39 2.36 -5.53
N VAL A 166 -3.45 1.20 -6.16
CA VAL A 166 -4.70 0.43 -6.36
C VAL A 166 -4.54 -0.99 -5.86
N ASN A 167 -5.64 -1.60 -5.40
CA ASN A 167 -5.61 -3.00 -4.98
C ASN A 167 -5.63 -3.92 -6.20
N GLY A 168 -4.84 -4.99 -6.18
CA GLY A 168 -4.78 -5.96 -7.28
C GLY A 168 -6.13 -6.58 -7.62
N ALA A 169 -6.95 -6.86 -6.60
CA ALA A 169 -8.30 -7.37 -6.78
C ALA A 169 -9.22 -6.42 -7.56
N SER A 170 -9.02 -5.10 -7.44
CA SER A 170 -9.85 -4.07 -8.08
C SER A 170 -9.75 -4.09 -9.60
N LEU A 171 -8.73 -4.72 -10.19
CA LEU A 171 -8.63 -4.92 -11.64
C LEU A 171 -9.65 -5.93 -12.17
N PHE A 172 -10.20 -6.79 -11.31
CA PHE A 172 -11.01 -7.94 -11.70
C PHE A 172 -12.40 -7.91 -11.06
N GLY A 173 -13.33 -7.28 -11.77
CA GLY A 173 -14.76 -7.38 -11.55
C GLY A 173 -15.47 -8.12 -12.69
N GLY A 174 -16.78 -8.29 -12.56
CA GLY A 174 -17.62 -8.85 -13.63
C GLY A 174 -17.60 -8.01 -14.91
N VAL A 175 -18.15 -8.54 -16.00
CA VAL A 175 -18.16 -7.87 -17.33
C VAL A 175 -18.78 -6.46 -17.29
N PHE A 176 -19.71 -6.22 -16.37
CA PHE A 176 -20.38 -4.93 -16.18
C PHE A 176 -19.79 -4.09 -15.04
N ASP A 177 -18.65 -4.49 -14.48
CA ASP A 177 -17.99 -3.74 -13.40
C ASP A 177 -17.27 -2.51 -13.97
N SER A 178 -17.97 -1.38 -13.87
CA SER A 178 -17.43 -0.09 -14.29
C SER A 178 -16.27 0.40 -13.42
N ALA A 179 -16.15 -0.04 -12.17
CA ALA A 179 -15.06 0.35 -11.28
C ALA A 179 -13.76 -0.31 -11.75
N SER A 180 -13.76 -1.62 -11.99
CA SER A 180 -12.59 -2.30 -12.55
C SER A 180 -12.21 -1.79 -13.93
N ALA A 181 -13.19 -1.39 -14.76
CA ALA A 181 -12.89 -0.76 -16.05
C ALA A 181 -12.15 0.58 -15.90
N VAL A 182 -12.50 1.38 -14.90
CA VAL A 182 -11.80 2.63 -14.59
C VAL A 182 -10.38 2.35 -14.10
N VAL A 183 -10.19 1.42 -13.16
CA VAL A 183 -8.86 1.04 -12.66
C VAL A 183 -7.95 0.59 -13.81
N ARG A 184 -8.44 -0.33 -14.65
CA ARG A 184 -7.69 -0.79 -15.84
C ARG A 184 -7.32 0.34 -16.79
N LYS A 185 -8.22 1.31 -17.00
CA LYS A 185 -7.93 2.50 -17.83
C LYS A 185 -6.82 3.35 -17.22
N LEU A 186 -6.86 3.57 -15.90
CA LEU A 186 -5.87 4.38 -15.19
C LEU A 186 -4.48 3.74 -15.21
N CYS A 187 -4.39 2.41 -15.03
CA CYS A 187 -3.13 1.67 -15.19
C CYS A 187 -2.56 1.84 -16.59
N LYS A 188 -3.37 1.64 -17.65
CA LYS A 188 -2.92 1.78 -19.04
C LYS A 188 -2.42 3.19 -19.38
N SER A 189 -3.00 4.21 -18.76
CA SER A 189 -2.60 5.60 -18.96
C SER A 189 -1.40 6.04 -18.12
N GLY A 190 -0.80 5.15 -17.31
CA GLY A 190 0.33 5.51 -16.45
C GLY A 190 -0.03 6.43 -15.28
N ARG A 191 -1.30 6.42 -14.83
CA ARG A 191 -1.76 7.24 -13.69
C ARG A 191 -1.65 6.52 -12.35
N ILE A 192 -1.60 5.19 -12.39
CA ILE A 192 -1.39 4.37 -11.19
C ILE A 192 0.11 4.14 -11.05
N HIS A 193 0.61 4.30 -9.83
CA HIS A 193 2.03 4.21 -9.50
C HIS A 193 2.36 2.91 -8.78
N PHE A 194 1.42 2.39 -7.98
CA PHE A 194 1.65 1.22 -7.14
C PHE A 194 0.50 0.22 -7.19
N LEU A 195 0.87 -1.04 -7.00
CA LEU A 195 -0.04 -2.16 -6.76
C LEU A 195 0.15 -2.64 -5.32
N GLY A 196 -0.94 -2.95 -4.65
CA GLY A 196 -0.92 -3.58 -3.34
C GLY A 196 -1.98 -4.67 -3.24
N THR A 197 -1.80 -5.63 -2.33
CA THR A 197 -2.85 -6.61 -2.05
C THR A 197 -3.92 -6.02 -1.13
N ASP A 198 -3.48 -5.18 -0.19
CA ASP A 198 -4.23 -4.75 0.99
C ASP A 198 -4.83 -6.02 1.64
N SER A 199 -3.97 -7.05 1.78
CA SER A 199 -4.37 -8.34 2.33
C SER A 199 -4.53 -8.27 3.85
N HIS A 200 -5.49 -9.01 4.39
CA HIS A 200 -5.78 -9.11 5.82
C HIS A 200 -5.60 -10.55 6.36
N GLY A 201 -4.74 -11.34 5.70
CA GLY A 201 -4.46 -12.73 6.09
C GLY A 201 -5.11 -13.77 5.16
N THR A 202 -5.29 -15.00 5.64
CA THR A 202 -5.63 -16.15 4.77
C THR A 202 -7.11 -16.43 4.62
N HIS A 203 -7.98 -15.76 5.40
CA HIS A 203 -9.43 -15.97 5.38
C HIS A 203 -10.17 -14.84 4.69
N TYR A 204 -9.92 -13.60 5.12
CA TYR A 204 -10.49 -12.39 4.56
C TYR A 204 -9.43 -11.66 3.74
N ARG A 205 -9.76 -11.31 2.49
CA ARG A 205 -8.86 -10.60 1.57
C ARG A 205 -7.47 -11.25 1.46
N LYS A 206 -7.44 -12.46 0.92
CA LYS A 206 -6.21 -13.23 0.75
C LYS A 206 -5.19 -12.51 -0.14
N PRO A 207 -3.88 -12.74 0.07
CA PRO A 207 -2.83 -12.34 -0.85
C PRO A 207 -3.15 -12.76 -2.29
N GLN A 208 -3.33 -11.79 -3.18
CA GLN A 208 -3.63 -12.01 -4.59
C GLN A 208 -3.09 -10.86 -5.43
N ILE A 209 -1.93 -11.06 -6.04
CA ILE A 209 -1.26 -10.03 -6.85
C ILE A 209 -0.78 -10.56 -8.19
N LYS A 210 -0.49 -11.85 -8.32
CA LYS A 210 0.08 -12.47 -9.52
C LYS A 210 -0.78 -12.23 -10.75
N LYS A 211 -2.08 -12.42 -10.61
CA LYS A 211 -3.05 -12.21 -11.70
C LYS A 211 -3.08 -10.74 -12.14
N ALA A 212 -3.03 -9.81 -11.18
CA ALA A 212 -3.02 -8.37 -11.46
C ALA A 212 -1.71 -7.95 -12.14
N ALA A 213 -0.58 -8.46 -11.64
CA ALA A 213 0.74 -8.24 -12.21
C ALA A 213 0.82 -8.73 -13.67
N ALA A 214 0.35 -9.96 -13.94
CA ALA A 214 0.28 -10.50 -15.30
C ALA A 214 -0.59 -9.63 -16.21
N TRP A 215 -1.76 -9.19 -15.72
CA TRP A 215 -2.63 -8.31 -16.50
C TRP A 215 -1.94 -6.97 -16.82
N ILE A 216 -1.27 -6.34 -15.84
CA ILE A 216 -0.55 -5.08 -16.03
C ILE A 216 0.57 -5.25 -17.07
N HIS A 217 1.37 -6.30 -16.93
CA HIS A 217 2.44 -6.64 -17.87
C HIS A 217 1.91 -6.79 -19.31
N ASP A 218 0.81 -7.53 -19.50
CA ASP A 218 0.30 -7.86 -20.83
C ASP A 218 -0.49 -6.71 -21.48
N ASN A 219 -0.99 -5.75 -20.69
CA ASN A 219 -1.97 -4.77 -21.15
C ASN A 219 -1.54 -3.30 -21.03
N CYS A 220 -0.47 -2.99 -20.30
CA CYS A 220 0.05 -1.63 -20.15
C CYS A 220 1.31 -1.43 -21.01
N PRO A 221 1.65 -0.17 -21.37
CA PRO A 221 2.95 0.12 -21.99
C PRO A 221 4.11 -0.39 -21.13
N ALA A 222 5.16 -0.95 -21.74
CA ALA A 222 6.25 -1.60 -20.99
C ALA A 222 6.87 -0.73 -19.88
N PRO A 223 7.18 0.58 -20.08
CA PRO A 223 7.72 1.42 -19.01
C PRO A 223 6.73 1.62 -17.85
N VAL A 224 5.43 1.67 -18.14
CA VAL A 224 4.38 1.81 -17.13
C VAL A 224 4.25 0.52 -16.31
N ALA A 225 4.25 -0.63 -16.98
CA ALA A 225 4.18 -1.92 -16.30
C ALA A 225 5.42 -2.15 -15.41
N GLU A 226 6.62 -1.84 -15.91
CA GLU A 226 7.86 -1.95 -15.14
C GLU A 226 7.87 -1.04 -13.92
N GLY A 227 7.43 0.22 -14.09
CA GLY A 227 7.27 1.16 -12.97
C GLY A 227 6.32 0.64 -11.89
N ILE A 228 5.11 0.23 -12.26
CA ILE A 228 4.10 -0.24 -11.28
C ILE A 228 4.55 -1.50 -10.54
N LEU A 229 5.15 -2.47 -11.25
CA LEU A 229 5.41 -3.80 -10.70
C LEU A 229 6.75 -3.91 -9.96
N CYS A 230 7.73 -3.05 -10.24
CA CYS A 230 9.07 -3.14 -9.66
C CYS A 230 9.73 -1.78 -9.45
N GLY A 231 9.78 -0.93 -10.49
CA GLY A 231 10.57 0.30 -10.47
C GLY A 231 10.15 1.27 -9.35
N ASN A 232 8.86 1.56 -9.24
CA ASN A 232 8.35 2.49 -8.25
C ASN A 232 8.45 1.92 -6.83
N PRO A 233 8.05 0.65 -6.55
CA PRO A 233 8.29 0.03 -5.24
C PRO A 233 9.76 0.03 -4.84
N MET A 234 10.68 -0.26 -5.76
CA MET A 234 12.11 -0.22 -5.50
C MET A 234 12.58 1.20 -5.15
N ALA A 235 12.07 2.22 -5.84
CA ALA A 235 12.37 3.61 -5.54
C ALA A 235 11.91 4.02 -4.13
N VAL A 236 10.78 3.49 -3.64
CA VAL A 236 10.36 3.65 -2.23
C VAL A 236 11.39 3.03 -1.28
N LEU A 237 11.85 1.80 -1.54
CA LEU A 237 12.84 1.14 -0.68
C LEU A 237 14.21 1.83 -0.69
N GLU A 238 14.56 2.50 -1.78
CA GLU A 238 15.82 3.23 -1.95
C GLU A 238 15.71 4.73 -1.60
N ASP A 239 14.53 5.20 -1.21
CA ASP A 239 14.21 6.60 -0.92
C ASP A 239 14.57 7.55 -2.09
N LYS A 240 14.14 7.19 -3.30
CA LYS A 240 14.38 7.93 -4.53
C LYS A 240 13.07 8.35 -5.20
N LEU A 241 13.08 9.54 -5.80
CA LEU A 241 12.03 9.99 -6.70
C LEU A 241 12.14 9.28 -8.06
N PHE A 242 11.00 9.13 -8.75
CA PHE A 242 10.87 8.46 -10.04
C PHE A 242 9.87 9.18 -10.96
#